data_AF-A0A524B5Q3-F1
#
_entry.id   AF-A0A524B5Q3-F1
#
_cell.length_a   1.000
_cell.length_b   1.000
_cell.length_c   1.000
_cell.angle_alpha   90.00
_cell.angle_beta   90.00
_cell.angle_gamma   90.00
#
_symmetry.space_group_name_H-M   'P 1'
#
loop_
_entity.id
_entity.type
_entity.pdbx_description
1 polymer ?
#
loop_
_entity_poly.entity_id
_entity_poly.type
_entity_poly.pdbx_seq_one_letter_code
_entity_poly.pdbx_strand_id
1 'polypeptide(L)'
;MAEILARDGAECIWCRRPIDVGLVEATTEHLVPRIKGGPSIIENEVAACRRCNGQRGHVTPAEWIDECERRGWEPNRTAVIAALRRLETAFAERGGMRRIRPYVASQLRRLTKHERKN
;
A
#
# COMPACT_ATOMS: atom_id res chain seq x y z
N MET A 1 5.61 -8.45 -11.19
CA MET A 1 5.46 -9.25 -9.96
C MET A 1 6.83 -9.62 -9.36
N ALA A 2 7.70 -10.36 -10.06
CA ALA A 2 9.02 -10.74 -9.53
C ALA A 2 9.83 -9.57 -8.92
N GLU A 3 9.88 -8.42 -9.62
CA GLU A 3 10.55 -7.21 -9.10
C GLU A 3 9.90 -6.66 -7.81
N ILE A 4 8.57 -6.70 -7.72
CA ILE A 4 7.83 -6.24 -6.54
C ILE A 4 8.14 -7.15 -5.34
N LEU A 5 8.13 -8.48 -5.55
CA LEU A 5 8.44 -9.45 -4.49
C LEU A 5 9.90 -9.38 -4.05
N ALA A 6 10.84 -9.15 -4.99
CA ALA A 6 12.24 -8.94 -4.67
C ALA A 6 12.46 -7.66 -3.84
N ARG A 7 11.71 -6.59 -4.12
CA ARG A 7 11.81 -5.31 -3.43
C ARG A 7 11.12 -5.31 -2.06
N ASP A 8 9.89 -5.82 -1.98
CA ASP A 8 9.01 -5.67 -0.82
C ASP A 8 8.90 -6.94 0.03
N GLY A 9 9.44 -8.07 -0.46
CA GLY A 9 9.28 -9.38 0.16
C GLY A 9 8.04 -10.15 -0.31
N ALA A 10 7.98 -11.42 0.06
CA ALA A 10 6.91 -12.36 -0.32
C ALA A 10 5.75 -12.39 0.69
N GLU A 11 5.35 -11.24 1.20
CA GLU A 11 4.19 -11.10 2.10
C GLU A 11 3.14 -10.15 1.51
N CYS A 12 1.87 -10.43 1.77
CA CYS A 12 0.80 -9.53 1.42
C CYS A 12 0.96 -8.18 2.14
N ILE A 13 1.06 -7.10 1.37
CA ILE A 13 1.22 -5.72 1.84
C ILE A 13 0.14 -5.30 2.85
N TRP A 14 -1.02 -5.96 2.89
CA TRP A 14 -2.12 -5.63 3.78
C TRP A 14 -2.21 -6.50 5.03
N CYS A 15 -2.04 -7.82 4.91
CA CYS A 15 -2.32 -8.76 6.01
C CYS A 15 -1.13 -9.61 6.44
N ARG A 16 0.08 -9.34 5.93
CA ARG A 16 1.32 -10.09 6.24
C ARG A 16 1.34 -11.56 5.83
N ARG A 17 0.22 -12.12 5.35
CA ARG A 17 0.18 -13.51 4.90
C ARG A 17 1.25 -13.74 3.83
N PRO A 18 2.10 -14.77 3.95
CA PRO A 18 3.03 -15.14 2.89
C PRO A 18 2.28 -15.41 1.58
N ILE A 19 2.82 -14.89 0.49
CA ILE A 19 2.29 -15.00 -0.87
C ILE A 19 3.38 -15.54 -1.79
N ASP A 20 3.00 -16.17 -2.88
CA ASP A 20 3.93 -16.79 -3.86
C ASP A 20 4.84 -17.90 -3.26
N VAL A 21 4.56 -18.30 -2.02
CA VAL A 21 5.11 -19.46 -1.33
C VAL A 21 3.96 -20.44 -1.03
N GLY A 22 3.49 -21.14 -2.06
CA GLY A 22 2.42 -22.15 -1.95
C GLY A 22 1.07 -21.71 -2.53
N LEU A 23 -0.03 -22.01 -1.84
CA LEU A 23 -1.40 -21.88 -2.37
C LEU A 23 -1.95 -20.44 -2.44
N VAL A 24 -1.21 -19.45 -1.93
CA VAL A 24 -1.67 -18.06 -1.87
C VAL A 24 -1.01 -17.26 -2.98
N GLU A 25 -1.75 -17.07 -4.07
CA GLU A 25 -1.26 -16.34 -5.22
C GLU A 25 -1.07 -14.84 -4.92
N ALA A 26 0.09 -14.32 -5.32
CA ALA A 26 0.38 -12.90 -5.31
C ALA A 26 -0.34 -12.20 -6.46
N THR A 27 -0.98 -11.07 -6.17
CA THR A 27 -1.59 -10.19 -7.16
C THR A 27 -0.94 -8.82 -7.11
N THR A 28 -0.78 -8.17 -8.26
CA THR A 28 -0.28 -6.79 -8.31
C THR A 28 -1.43 -5.85 -7.93
N GLU A 29 -1.15 -4.93 -7.01
CA GLU A 29 -2.11 -3.95 -6.54
C GLU A 29 -1.53 -2.54 -6.59
N HIS A 30 -2.37 -1.56 -6.92
CA HIS A 30 -1.97 -0.15 -6.85
C HIS A 30 -2.22 0.39 -5.44
N LEU A 31 -1.16 0.78 -4.74
CA LEU A 31 -1.22 1.34 -3.39
C LEU A 31 -2.17 2.54 -3.34
N VAL A 32 -1.93 3.52 -4.22
CA VAL A 32 -2.89 4.57 -4.55
C VAL A 32 -3.76 4.07 -5.71
N PRO A 33 -5.09 3.91 -5.52
CA PRO A 33 -5.98 3.44 -6.58
C PRO A 33 -5.91 4.33 -7.84
N ARG A 34 -5.89 3.72 -9.02
CA ARG A 34 -5.87 4.45 -10.31
C ARG A 34 -7.03 5.44 -10.45
N ILE A 35 -8.23 5.05 -9.99
CA ILE A 35 -9.42 5.91 -10.01
C ILE A 35 -9.26 7.17 -9.14
N LYS A 36 -8.37 7.15 -8.14
CA LYS A 36 -8.01 8.31 -7.32
C LYS A 36 -6.80 9.08 -7.88
N GLY A 37 -6.36 8.78 -9.11
CA GLY A 37 -5.22 9.41 -9.76
C GLY A 37 -3.86 8.76 -9.45
N GLY A 38 -3.85 7.54 -8.90
CA GLY A 38 -2.62 6.77 -8.68
C GLY A 38 -1.93 6.41 -9.99
N PRO A 39 -0.61 6.67 -10.14
CA PRO A 39 0.13 6.35 -11.36
C PRO A 39 0.39 4.84 -11.47
N SER A 40 0.47 4.33 -12.70
CA SER A 40 0.96 2.97 -12.98
C SER A 40 2.48 3.01 -13.15
N ILE A 41 3.17 3.09 -12.01
CA ILE A 41 4.63 3.03 -11.89
C ILE A 41 4.97 2.01 -10.80
N ILE A 42 6.15 1.40 -10.90
CA ILE A 42 6.56 0.30 -10.02
C ILE A 42 6.50 0.70 -8.53
N GLU A 43 6.74 1.96 -8.17
CA GLU A 43 6.69 2.45 -6.79
C GLU A 43 5.27 2.49 -6.21
N ASN A 44 4.26 2.64 -7.05
CA ASN A 44 2.84 2.57 -6.67
C ASN A 44 2.27 1.16 -6.78
N GLU A 45 3.02 0.20 -7.32
CA GLU A 45 2.62 -1.21 -7.41
C GLU A 45 3.20 -2.00 -6.24
N VAL A 46 2.36 -2.81 -5.59
CA VAL A 46 2.70 -3.64 -4.42
C VAL A 46 2.11 -5.04 -4.57
N ALA A 47 2.63 -5.99 -3.80
CA ALA A 47 2.14 -7.36 -3.82
C ALA A 47 1.06 -7.57 -2.73
N ALA A 48 -0.08 -8.12 -3.13
CA ALA A 48 -1.18 -8.41 -2.23
C ALA A 48 -1.79 -9.77 -2.53
N CYS A 49 -2.31 -10.46 -1.51
CA CYS A 49 -3.11 -11.66 -1.75
C CYS A 49 -4.45 -11.30 -2.41
N ARG A 50 -4.99 -12.22 -3.22
CA ARG A 50 -6.27 -12.05 -3.92
C ARG A 50 -7.42 -11.58 -3.01
N ARG A 51 -7.49 -12.08 -1.77
CA ARG A 51 -8.51 -11.69 -0.78
C ARG A 51 -8.43 -10.21 -0.44
N CYS A 52 -7.26 -9.71 -0.05
CA CYS A 52 -7.10 -8.32 0.38
C CYS A 52 -7.29 -7.36 -0.80
N ASN A 53 -6.69 -7.67 -1.96
CA ASN A 53 -6.83 -6.86 -3.16
C ASN A 53 -8.31 -6.72 -3.58
N GLY A 54 -9.06 -7.83 -3.57
CA GLY A 54 -10.49 -7.82 -3.87
C GLY A 54 -11.34 -7.08 -2.84
N GLN A 55 -11.07 -7.24 -1.54
CA GLN A 55 -11.88 -6.63 -0.48
C GLN A 55 -11.64 -5.12 -0.34
N ARG A 56 -10.41 -4.64 -0.56
CA ARG A 56 -10.11 -3.21 -0.46
C ARG A 56 -10.75 -2.41 -1.59
N GLY A 57 -10.73 -2.94 -2.81
CA GLY A 57 -11.26 -2.27 -4.00
C GLY A 57 -10.59 -0.92 -4.24
N HIS A 58 -11.35 0.17 -4.06
CA HIS A 58 -10.86 1.55 -4.29
C HIS A 58 -10.70 2.36 -3.00
N VAL A 59 -10.81 1.72 -1.83
CA VAL A 59 -10.63 2.36 -0.52
C VAL A 59 -9.20 2.88 -0.36
N THR A 60 -9.00 4.03 0.30
CA THR A 60 -7.65 4.56 0.47
C THR A 60 -6.81 3.66 1.39
N PRO A 61 -5.47 3.71 1.32
CA PRO A 61 -4.63 2.95 2.25
C PRO A 61 -4.97 3.21 3.72
N ALA A 62 -5.13 4.48 4.10
CA ALA A 62 -5.45 4.82 5.49
C ALA A 62 -6.82 4.29 5.92
N GLU A 63 -7.86 4.46 5.09
CA GLU A 63 -9.21 3.96 5.38
C GLU A 63 -9.25 2.43 5.48
N TRP A 64 -8.47 1.73 4.65
CA TRP A 64 -8.42 0.28 4.69
C TRP A 64 -7.72 -0.24 5.96
N ILE A 65 -6.63 0.42 6.37
CA ILE A 65 -5.97 0.12 7.65
C ILE A 65 -6.95 0.35 8.82
N ASP A 66 -7.62 1.51 8.84
CA ASP A 66 -8.60 1.85 9.88
C ASP A 66 -9.75 0.82 9.92
N GLU A 67 -10.25 0.38 8.75
CA GLU A 67 -11.29 -0.67 8.65
C GLU A 67 -10.79 -2.05 9.13
N CYS A 68 -9.56 -2.43 8.78
CA CYS A 68 -8.96 -3.67 9.27
C CYS A 68 -8.86 -3.68 10.80
N GLU A 69 -8.36 -2.60 11.38
CA GLU A 69 -8.23 -2.46 12.84
C GLU A 69 -9.60 -2.46 13.53
N ARG A 70 -10.60 -1.77 12.96
CA ARG A 70 -11.98 -1.80 13.44
C ARG A 70 -12.59 -3.21 13.43
N ARG A 71 -12.16 -4.07 12.50
CA ARG A 71 -12.56 -5.48 12.41
C ARG A 71 -11.75 -6.41 13.33
N GLY A 72 -10.80 -5.88 14.10
CA GLY A 72 -9.88 -6.67 14.92
C GLY A 72 -8.82 -7.42 14.10
N TRP A 73 -8.57 -7.00 12.86
CA TRP A 73 -7.47 -7.54 12.07
C TRP A 73 -6.18 -6.78 12.36
N GLU A 74 -5.04 -7.44 12.15
CA GLU A 74 -3.72 -6.85 12.31
C GLU A 74 -3.11 -6.51 10.95
N PRO A 75 -3.39 -5.33 10.37
CA PRO A 75 -2.87 -5.00 9.05
C PRO A 75 -1.38 -4.65 9.10
N ASN A 76 -0.70 -4.77 7.95
CA ASN A 76 0.72 -4.45 7.80
C ASN A 76 0.95 -2.93 7.63
N ARG A 77 0.56 -2.15 8.65
CA ARG A 77 0.67 -0.68 8.68
C ARG A 77 2.09 -0.20 8.35
N THR A 78 3.11 -0.85 8.92
CA THR A 78 4.53 -0.51 8.70
C THR A 78 4.92 -0.61 7.23
N ALA A 79 4.57 -1.71 6.55
CA ALA A 79 4.90 -1.88 5.13
C ALA A 79 4.12 -0.90 4.24
N VAL A 80 2.85 -0.60 4.58
CA VAL A 80 2.06 0.42 3.86
C VAL A 80 2.67 1.81 3.99
N ILE A 81 3.15 2.20 5.17
CA ILE A 81 3.87 3.46 5.38
C ILE A 81 5.17 3.50 4.57
N ALA A 82 5.96 2.42 4.61
CA ALA A 82 7.20 2.32 3.85
C ALA A 82 6.96 2.46 2.33
N ALA A 83 5.92 1.81 1.81
CA ALA A 83 5.54 1.91 0.40
C ALA A 83 5.08 3.32 0.01
N LEU A 84 4.30 4.00 0.87
CA LEU A 84 3.91 5.39 0.65
C LEU A 84 5.10 6.36 0.67
N ARG A 85 6.08 6.16 1.57
CA ARG A 85 7.32 6.95 1.61
C ARG A 85 8.15 6.76 0.35
N ARG A 86 8.29 5.52 -0.13
CA ARG A 86 8.96 5.23 -1.41
C ARG A 86 8.29 5.95 -2.57
N LEU A 87 6.95 5.94 -2.63
CA LEU A 87 6.21 6.65 -3.66
C LEU A 87 6.41 8.18 -3.57
N GLU A 88 6.44 8.73 -2.36
CA GLU A 88 6.74 10.15 -2.13
C GLU A 88 8.15 10.52 -2.62
N THR A 89 9.17 9.71 -2.33
CA THR A 89 10.54 9.89 -2.83
C THR A 89 10.58 9.88 -4.36
N ALA A 90 9.92 8.90 -5.00
CA ALA A 90 9.88 8.81 -6.46
C ALA A 90 9.23 10.03 -7.12
N PHE A 91 8.20 10.60 -6.49
CA PHE A 91 7.61 11.85 -6.96
C PHE A 91 8.58 13.02 -6.84
N ALA A 92 9.36 13.09 -5.76
CA ALA A 92 10.35 14.14 -5.56
C ALA A 92 11.47 14.06 -6.61
N GLU A 93 12.00 12.86 -6.88
CA GLU A 93 13.11 12.63 -7.80
C GLU A 93 12.74 12.83 -9.27
N ARG A 94 11.62 12.25 -9.73
CA ARG A 94 11.24 12.27 -11.15
C ARG A 94 10.63 13.60 -11.60
N GLY A 95 10.20 14.43 -10.65
CA GLY A 95 9.35 15.59 -10.95
C GLY A 95 7.95 15.19 -11.45
N GLY A 96 7.04 16.16 -11.53
CA GLY A 96 5.66 15.90 -11.97
C GLY A 96 4.73 15.33 -10.88
N MET A 97 3.58 14.78 -11.31
CA MET A 97 2.56 14.15 -10.43
C MET A 97 2.05 15.09 -9.31
N ARG A 98 2.11 16.41 -9.52
CA ARG A 98 1.77 17.44 -8.52
C ARG A 98 0.38 17.26 -7.92
N ARG A 99 -0.59 16.78 -8.70
CA ARG A 99 -1.97 16.57 -8.27
C ARG A 99 -2.12 15.45 -7.22
N ILE A 100 -1.25 14.43 -7.24
CA ILE A 100 -1.37 13.27 -6.34
C ILE A 100 -0.48 13.39 -5.09
N ARG A 101 0.54 14.27 -5.09
CA ARG A 101 1.41 14.48 -3.93
C ARG A 101 0.63 14.83 -2.64
N PRO A 102 -0.36 15.75 -2.64
CA PRO A 102 -1.14 16.05 -1.43
C PRO A 102 -1.92 14.83 -0.91
N TYR A 103 -2.41 13.98 -1.83
CA TYR A 103 -3.07 12.73 -1.48
C TYR A 103 -2.11 11.81 -0.73
N VAL A 104 -0.93 11.50 -1.28
CA VAL A 104 0.05 10.62 -0.63
C VAL A 104 0.49 11.18 0.73
N ALA A 105 0.80 12.47 0.79
CA ALA A 105 1.15 13.13 2.04
C ALA A 105 0.03 13.05 3.09
N SER A 106 -1.25 13.15 2.67
CA SER A 106 -2.39 12.99 3.59
C SER A 106 -2.51 11.56 4.14
N GLN A 107 -2.25 10.54 3.31
CA GLN A 107 -2.28 9.15 3.74
C GLN A 107 -1.16 8.86 4.75
N LEU A 108 0.06 9.34 4.46
CA LEU A 108 1.19 9.24 5.39
C LEU A 108 0.87 9.90 6.74
N ARG A 109 0.34 11.12 6.74
CA ARG A 109 -0.05 11.81 7.99
C ARG A 109 -1.08 11.03 8.80
N ARG A 110 -2.12 10.47 8.15
CA ARG A 110 -3.14 9.67 8.85
C ARG A 110 -2.56 8.40 9.45
N LEU A 111 -1.69 7.71 8.72
CA LEU A 111 -1.13 6.43 9.13
C LEU A 111 -0.08 6.56 10.25
N THR A 112 0.72 7.63 10.22
CA THR A 112 1.77 7.91 11.22
C THR A 112 1.26 8.61 12.48
N LYS A 113 0.12 9.33 12.41
CA LYS A 113 -0.49 9.96 13.59
C LYS A 113 -0.87 8.93 14.67
N HIS A 114 -1.25 7.73 14.25
CA HIS A 114 -1.61 6.63 15.16
C HIS A 114 -0.39 6.02 15.85
N GLU A 115 0.81 6.10 15.28
CA GLU A 115 2.04 5.62 15.91
C GLU A 115 2.48 6.49 17.11
N ARG A 116 2.01 7.75 17.20
CA ARG A 116 2.38 8.68 18.28
C ARG A 116 1.46 8.63 19.51
N LYS A 117 0.41 7.81 19.48
CA LYS A 117 -0.59 7.70 20.55
C LYS A 117 -0.46 6.42 21.39
N ASN A 118 0.44 5.51 21.00
CA ASN A 118 0.88 4.37 21.80
C ASN A 118 2.31 4.64 22.30
#